data_AF-A0A428TPB3-F1
#
_entry.id   AF-A0A428TPB3-F1
#
_cell.length_a   1.000
_cell.length_b   1.000
_cell.length_c   1.000
_cell.angle_alpha   90.00
_cell.angle_beta   90.00
_cell.angle_gamma   90.00
#
_symmetry.space_group_name_H-M   'P 1'
#
loop_
_entity.id
_entity.type
_entity.pdbx_description
1 polymer ?
#
loop_
_entity_poly.entity_id
_entity_poly.type
_entity_poly.pdbx_seq_one_letter_code
_entity_poly.pdbx_strand_id
1 'polypeptide(L)'
;MSSDDNKLRQTLTEGGHVEDRTQPSLPVVHRRFANPSPLGLLSFATGIFLISSFGVHARGIQTPNVMISVLIFFGGICQYLVGIVIYTVAAIRRSWVLFLNLVALDVCLILLATGNMVQSTAVLNAGYAFGYLVAILSYWAGCAGLYAGGTTPFEVPTFPMYKEA
;
A
#
# COMPACT_ATOMS: atom_id res chain seq x y z
N MET A 1 -16.49 2.73 61.29
CA MET A 1 -17.20 2.87 60.00
C MET A 1 -16.70 1.76 59.10
N SER A 2 -17.48 0.68 58.99
CA SER A 2 -17.14 -0.54 58.26
C SER A 2 -17.23 -0.27 56.76
N SER A 3 -16.15 -0.54 56.02
CA SER A 3 -16.05 -0.34 54.57
C SER A 3 -16.08 -1.66 53.81
N ASP A 4 -16.85 -2.65 54.28
CA ASP A 4 -16.85 -4.02 53.73
C ASP A 4 -18.18 -4.48 53.12
N ASP A 5 -19.15 -3.58 52.90
CA ASP A 5 -20.49 -3.94 52.42
C ASP A 5 -20.71 -3.66 50.92
N ASN A 6 -19.79 -4.08 50.05
CA ASN A 6 -20.07 -4.12 48.61
C ASN A 6 -19.51 -5.35 47.90
N LYS A 7 -19.63 -6.53 48.53
CA LYS A 7 -19.54 -7.81 47.83
C LYS A 7 -20.93 -8.23 47.40
N LEU A 8 -21.31 -7.83 46.19
CA LEU A 8 -22.51 -8.31 45.51
C LEU A 8 -22.56 -9.84 45.61
N ARG A 9 -23.64 -10.38 46.19
CA ARG A 9 -23.83 -11.82 46.35
C ARG A 9 -23.77 -12.46 44.97
N GLN A 10 -22.90 -13.45 44.83
CA GLN A 10 -22.79 -14.28 43.63
C GLN A 10 -24.14 -14.97 43.41
N THR A 11 -24.85 -14.59 42.36
CA THR A 11 -26.15 -15.18 42.02
C THR A 11 -25.90 -16.59 41.50
N LEU A 12 -26.71 -17.55 41.95
CA LEU A 12 -26.63 -18.96 41.57
C LEU A 12 -27.85 -19.27 40.71
N THR A 13 -27.67 -20.01 39.61
CA THR A 13 -28.79 -20.49 38.79
C THR A 13 -29.57 -21.58 39.55
N GLU A 14 -30.82 -21.85 39.19
CA GLU A 14 -31.66 -22.90 39.82
C GLU A 14 -31.00 -24.30 39.90
N GLY A 15 -29.98 -24.56 39.07
CA GLY A 15 -29.15 -25.77 39.11
C GLY A 15 -27.90 -25.72 40.00
N GLY A 16 -27.73 -24.69 40.84
CA GLY A 16 -26.63 -24.58 41.82
C GLY A 16 -25.28 -24.10 41.26
N HIS A 17 -25.20 -23.73 39.99
CA HIS A 17 -23.99 -23.17 39.39
C HIS A 17 -23.92 -21.67 39.61
N VAL A 18 -22.71 -21.16 39.85
CA VAL A 18 -22.42 -19.72 39.90
C VAL A 18 -22.80 -19.09 38.55
N GLU A 19 -23.56 -18.00 38.57
CA GLU A 19 -23.93 -17.24 37.36
C GLU A 19 -22.70 -16.52 36.80
N ASP A 20 -21.96 -17.22 35.93
CA ASP A 20 -20.80 -16.70 35.24
C ASP A 20 -21.23 -15.95 33.96
N ARG A 21 -21.36 -14.62 34.08
CA ARG A 21 -21.64 -13.72 32.94
C ARG A 21 -20.39 -13.37 32.13
N THR A 22 -19.22 -13.96 32.42
CA THR A 22 -18.01 -13.71 31.64
C THR A 22 -18.04 -14.38 30.27
N GLN A 23 -19.00 -15.29 30.03
CA GLN A 23 -19.17 -15.87 28.72
C GLN A 23 -19.60 -14.78 27.73
N PRO A 24 -18.73 -14.41 26.76
CA PRO A 24 -19.11 -13.46 25.73
C PRO A 24 -20.19 -14.16 24.90
N SER A 25 -21.39 -13.60 24.85
CA SER A 25 -22.53 -14.15 24.10
C SER A 25 -22.29 -14.19 22.59
N LEU A 26 -21.19 -13.61 22.12
CA LEU A 26 -20.70 -13.61 20.75
C LEU A 26 -19.18 -13.84 20.75
N PRO A 27 -18.63 -14.59 19.77
CA PRO A 27 -17.18 -14.73 19.63
C PRO A 27 -16.51 -13.34 19.50
N VAL A 28 -15.45 -13.11 20.27
CA VAL A 28 -14.65 -11.87 20.19
C VAL A 28 -13.91 -11.86 18.86
N VAL A 29 -14.52 -11.22 17.85
CA VAL A 29 -13.88 -10.96 16.56
C VAL A 29 -12.93 -9.77 16.72
N HIS A 30 -11.63 -10.03 16.75
CA HIS A 30 -10.63 -8.98 16.60
C HIS A 30 -10.66 -8.47 15.14
N ARG A 31 -11.30 -7.32 14.92
CA ARG A 31 -11.24 -6.62 13.63
C ARG A 31 -9.80 -6.19 13.34
N ARG A 32 -9.18 -6.80 12.32
CA ARG A 32 -7.90 -6.34 11.78
C ARG A 32 -8.19 -5.33 10.69
N PHE A 33 -7.80 -4.07 10.89
CA PHE A 33 -7.90 -3.06 9.84
C PHE A 33 -7.05 -3.48 8.63
N ALA A 34 -7.57 -3.24 7.43
CA ALA A 34 -6.85 -3.55 6.19
C ALA A 34 -5.59 -2.67 6.06
N ASN A 35 -4.53 -3.22 5.49
CA ASN A 35 -3.33 -2.47 5.18
C ASN A 35 -3.57 -1.61 3.93
N PRO A 36 -3.51 -0.27 4.00
CA PRO A 36 -3.74 0.60 2.85
C PRO A 36 -2.54 0.68 1.89
N SER A 37 -1.34 0.27 2.33
CA SER A 37 -0.12 0.49 1.54
C SER A 37 -0.04 -0.28 0.21
N PRO A 38 -0.46 -1.56 0.12
CA PRO A 38 -0.45 -2.29 -1.16
C PRO A 38 -1.29 -1.59 -2.22
N LEU A 39 -2.44 -1.03 -1.84
CA LEU A 39 -3.32 -0.32 -2.77
C LEU A 39 -2.64 0.91 -3.38
N GLY A 40 -1.92 1.69 -2.56
CA GLY A 40 -1.17 2.85 -3.05
C GLY A 40 -0.02 2.45 -3.98
N LEU A 41 0.73 1.39 -3.64
CA LEU A 41 1.83 0.94 -4.50
C LEU A 41 1.35 0.41 -5.86
N LEU A 42 0.22 -0.30 -5.89
CA LEU A 42 -0.39 -0.77 -7.13
C LEU A 42 -0.98 0.37 -7.98
N SER A 43 -1.63 1.35 -7.33
CA SER A 43 -2.11 2.57 -7.99
C SER A 43 -0.97 3.34 -8.67
N PHE A 44 0.10 3.57 -7.92
CA PHE A 44 1.30 4.24 -8.41
C PHE A 44 1.96 3.47 -9.57
N ALA A 45 2.12 2.15 -9.45
CA ALA A 45 2.71 1.30 -10.49
C ALA A 45 1.92 1.37 -11.82
N THR A 46 0.60 1.28 -11.76
CA THR A 46 -0.27 1.40 -12.93
C THR A 46 -0.16 2.78 -13.58
N GLY A 47 -0.08 3.85 -12.79
CA GLY A 47 0.09 5.20 -13.30
C GLY A 47 1.38 5.36 -14.11
N ILE A 48 2.52 4.96 -13.55
CA ILE A 48 3.82 5.04 -14.23
C ILE A 48 3.88 4.12 -15.45
N PHE A 49 3.29 2.93 -15.38
CA PHE A 49 3.22 2.01 -16.52
C PHE A 49 2.48 2.64 -17.71
N LEU A 50 1.34 3.29 -17.46
CA LEU A 50 0.58 3.97 -18.51
C LEU A 50 1.34 5.18 -19.06
N ILE A 51 1.90 6.03 -18.20
CA ILE A 51 2.70 7.19 -18.64
C ILE A 51 3.87 6.74 -19.53
N SER A 52 4.56 5.67 -19.14
CA SER A 52 5.66 5.11 -19.93
C SER A 52 5.18 4.54 -21.28
N SER A 53 4.10 3.76 -21.29
CA SER A 53 3.58 3.13 -22.50
C SER A 53 3.04 4.11 -23.53
N PHE A 54 2.37 5.17 -23.09
CA PHE A 54 1.92 6.24 -23.99
C PHE A 54 3.08 7.15 -24.39
N GLY A 55 4.06 7.37 -23.49
CA GLY A 55 5.25 8.16 -23.76
C GLY A 55 6.15 7.61 -24.87
N VAL A 56 6.36 6.29 -24.90
CA VAL A 56 7.11 5.63 -26.00
C VAL A 56 6.28 5.41 -27.27
N HIS A 57 5.02 5.86 -27.30
CA HIS A 57 4.10 5.63 -28.40
C HIS A 57 3.99 4.15 -28.77
N ALA A 58 3.82 3.28 -27.77
CA ALA A 58 3.65 1.86 -28.01
C ALA A 58 2.47 1.63 -28.97
N ARG A 59 2.73 1.00 -30.13
CA ARG A 59 1.76 0.79 -31.22
C ARG A 59 1.19 2.07 -31.88
N GLY A 60 1.86 3.21 -31.75
CA GLY A 60 1.44 4.46 -32.40
C GLY A 60 0.19 5.11 -31.79
N ILE A 61 -0.21 4.71 -30.58
CA ILE A 61 -1.37 5.27 -29.89
C ILE A 61 -0.99 6.66 -29.35
N GLN A 62 -1.59 7.71 -29.91
CA GLN A 62 -1.37 9.10 -29.48
C GLN A 62 -2.51 9.68 -28.64
N THR A 63 -3.65 8.98 -28.57
CA THR A 63 -4.85 9.49 -27.90
C THR A 63 -4.87 9.09 -26.42
N PRO A 64 -4.79 10.04 -25.47
CA PRO A 64 -4.62 9.74 -24.05
C PRO A 64 -5.94 9.42 -23.31
N ASN A 65 -7.02 9.09 -24.00
CA ASN A 65 -8.37 8.99 -23.42
C ASN A 65 -8.44 8.00 -22.23
N VAL A 66 -7.81 6.83 -22.37
CA VAL A 66 -7.77 5.81 -21.30
C VAL A 66 -6.75 6.18 -20.22
N MET A 67 -5.65 6.82 -20.60
CA MET A 67 -4.62 7.24 -19.66
C MET A 67 -5.16 8.26 -18.66
N ILE A 68 -5.88 9.29 -19.14
CA ILE A 68 -6.42 10.37 -18.31
C ILE A 68 -7.42 9.82 -17.28
N SER A 69 -8.34 8.95 -17.70
CA SER A 69 -9.34 8.39 -16.78
C SER A 69 -8.69 7.52 -15.69
N VAL A 70 -7.78 6.63 -16.05
CA VAL A 70 -7.10 5.76 -15.07
C VAL A 70 -6.20 6.58 -14.14
N LEU A 71 -5.51 7.60 -14.64
CA LEU A 71 -4.68 8.47 -13.79
C LEU A 71 -5.51 9.28 -12.80
N ILE A 72 -6.69 9.77 -13.18
CA ILE A 72 -7.55 10.53 -12.26
C ILE A 72 -8.14 9.61 -11.19
N PHE A 73 -8.80 8.52 -11.59
CA PHE A 73 -9.53 7.67 -10.66
C PHE A 73 -8.61 6.77 -9.84
N PHE A 74 -7.72 6.04 -10.51
CA PHE A 74 -6.86 5.06 -9.85
C PHE A 74 -5.57 5.71 -9.36
N GLY A 75 -4.82 6.38 -10.23
CA GLY A 75 -3.56 7.05 -9.88
C GLY A 75 -3.70 8.26 -8.93
N GLY A 76 -4.86 8.93 -8.95
CA GLY A 76 -5.13 10.13 -8.20
C GLY A 76 -5.97 9.87 -6.96
N ILE A 77 -7.26 9.55 -7.14
CA ILE A 77 -8.21 9.41 -6.02
C ILE A 77 -7.80 8.25 -5.10
N CYS A 78 -7.54 7.05 -5.63
CA CYS A 78 -7.13 5.92 -4.76
C CYS A 78 -5.81 6.21 -4.04
N GLN A 79 -4.84 6.81 -4.73
CA GLN A 79 -3.56 7.20 -4.13
C GLN A 79 -3.73 8.26 -3.03
N TYR A 80 -4.60 9.25 -3.25
CA TYR A 80 -4.91 10.30 -2.30
C TYR A 80 -5.60 9.76 -1.04
N LEU A 81 -6.58 8.88 -1.21
CA LEU A 81 -7.27 8.22 -0.09
C LEU A 81 -6.29 7.38 0.74
N VAL A 82 -5.43 6.60 0.09
CA VAL A 82 -4.37 5.85 0.77
C VAL A 82 -3.39 6.79 1.47
N GLY A 83 -3.03 7.90 0.83
CA GLY A 83 -2.16 8.94 1.37
C GLY A 83 -2.71 9.52 2.67
N ILE A 84 -3.98 9.94 2.72
CA ILE A 84 -4.61 10.47 3.94
C ILE A 84 -4.59 9.43 5.07
N VAL A 85 -4.91 8.17 4.75
CA VAL A 85 -4.92 7.08 5.74
C VAL A 85 -3.51 6.81 6.28
N ILE A 86 -2.48 6.79 5.43
CA ILE A 86 -1.09 6.55 5.85
C ILE A 86 -0.47 7.76 6.55
N TYR A 87 -0.74 9.00 6.10
CA TYR A 87 -0.27 10.23 6.74
C TYR A 87 -0.78 10.36 8.18
N THR A 88 -1.96 9.81 8.46
CA THR A 88 -2.52 9.77 9.82
C THR A 88 -1.86 8.68 10.69
N VAL A 89 -1.18 7.69 10.10
CA VAL A 89 -0.77 6.46 10.79
C VAL A 89 0.74 6.29 11.06
N ALA A 90 1.67 6.71 10.18
CA ALA A 90 3.11 6.89 10.46
C ALA A 90 3.95 6.80 9.17
N ALA A 91 4.85 7.76 8.99
CA ALA A 91 5.89 7.73 7.97
C ALA A 91 7.14 6.95 8.45
N ILE A 92 7.05 5.62 8.56
CA ILE A 92 8.24 4.77 8.67
C ILE A 92 8.05 3.50 7.83
N ARG A 93 8.54 3.52 6.60
CA ARG A 93 8.68 2.34 5.74
C ARG A 93 10.03 2.43 5.02
N ARG A 94 11.11 1.92 5.62
CA ARG A 94 12.39 1.68 4.92
C ARG A 94 12.50 0.20 4.54
N SER A 95 12.27 -0.12 3.27
CA SER A 95 12.64 -1.40 2.67
C SER A 95 13.61 -1.16 1.51
N TRP A 96 14.44 -2.16 1.19
CA TRP A 96 15.35 -2.06 0.04
C TRP A 96 14.61 -1.83 -1.27
N VAL A 97 13.43 -2.45 -1.42
CA VAL A 97 12.58 -2.30 -2.61
C VAL A 97 12.04 -0.88 -2.74
N LEU A 98 11.63 -0.22 -1.66
CA LEU A 98 11.15 1.17 -1.71
C LEU A 98 12.29 2.15 -1.99
N PHE A 99 13.47 1.92 -1.40
CA PHE A 99 14.65 2.74 -1.67
C PHE A 99 15.06 2.69 -3.15
N LEU A 100 15.13 1.49 -3.74
CA LEU A 100 15.43 1.33 -5.17
C LEU A 100 14.36 1.95 -6.07
N ASN A 101 13.08 1.83 -5.72
CA ASN A 101 12.00 2.48 -6.45
C ASN A 101 12.14 4.01 -6.45
N LEU A 102 12.48 4.62 -5.31
CA LEU A 102 12.64 6.07 -5.20
C LEU A 102 13.85 6.58 -5.97
N VAL A 103 14.98 5.87 -5.93
CA VAL A 103 16.15 6.23 -6.75
C VAL A 103 15.84 6.10 -8.24
N ALA A 104 15.17 5.02 -8.65
CA ALA A 104 14.78 4.82 -10.05
C ALA A 104 13.73 5.84 -10.51
N LEU A 105 12.80 6.23 -9.63
CA LEU A 105 11.83 7.30 -9.86
C LEU A 105 12.53 8.64 -10.06
N ASP A 106 13.46 9.01 -9.19
CA ASP A 106 14.17 10.28 -9.27
C ASP A 106 14.93 10.39 -10.60
N VAL A 107 15.62 9.32 -11.01
CA VAL A 107 16.30 9.25 -12.32
C VAL A 107 15.30 9.40 -13.48
N CYS A 108 14.14 8.73 -13.41
CA CYS A 108 13.07 8.85 -14.40
C CYS A 108 12.55 10.29 -14.50
N LEU A 109 12.25 10.94 -13.37
CA LEU A 109 11.73 12.31 -13.31
C LEU A 109 12.76 13.32 -13.83
N ILE A 110 14.04 13.15 -13.50
CA ILE A 110 15.13 13.98 -14.02
C ILE A 110 15.25 13.81 -15.53
N LEU A 111 15.23 12.58 -16.06
CA LEU A 111 15.28 12.33 -17.49
C LEU A 111 14.09 12.93 -18.24
N LEU A 112 12.88 12.79 -17.70
CA LEU A 112 11.68 13.42 -18.26
C LEU A 112 11.77 14.95 -18.23
N ALA A 113 12.25 15.53 -17.13
CA ALA A 113 12.41 16.98 -16.98
C ALA A 113 13.47 17.51 -17.97
N THR A 114 14.66 16.93 -18.01
CA THR A 114 15.73 17.32 -18.94
C THR A 114 15.32 17.06 -20.39
N GLY A 115 14.62 15.96 -20.68
CA GLY A 115 14.09 15.66 -22.01
C GLY A 115 13.11 16.72 -22.51
N ASN A 116 12.23 17.23 -21.64
CA ASN A 116 11.33 18.33 -21.96
C ASN A 116 12.06 19.68 -22.06
N MET A 117 13.11 19.93 -21.28
CA MET A 117 13.86 21.19 -21.37
C MET A 117 14.77 21.26 -22.61
N VAL A 118 15.35 20.14 -23.02
CA VAL A 118 16.23 20.03 -24.21
C VAL A 118 15.43 19.72 -25.48
N GLN A 119 14.14 19.40 -25.35
CA GLN A 119 13.25 18.99 -26.46
C GLN A 119 13.82 17.79 -27.26
N SER A 120 14.53 16.88 -26.58
CA SER A 120 15.15 15.70 -27.20
C SER A 120 14.30 14.46 -26.97
N THR A 121 13.76 13.91 -28.05
CA THR A 121 12.95 12.68 -28.03
C THR A 121 13.74 11.47 -27.54
N ALA A 122 15.05 11.43 -27.77
CA ALA A 122 15.90 10.34 -27.29
C ALA A 122 15.97 10.30 -25.76
N VAL A 123 16.08 11.47 -25.11
CA VAL A 123 16.12 11.59 -23.64
C VAL A 123 14.75 11.27 -23.04
N LEU A 124 13.66 11.69 -23.70
CA LEU A 124 12.29 11.33 -23.29
C LEU A 124 12.06 9.82 -23.35
N ASN A 125 12.46 9.17 -24.46
CA ASN A 125 12.33 7.72 -24.61
C ASN A 125 13.15 6.96 -23.55
N ALA A 126 14.34 7.45 -23.20
CA ALA A 126 15.13 6.90 -22.11
C ALA A 126 14.40 7.05 -20.76
N GLY A 127 13.82 8.22 -20.48
CA GLY A 127 13.02 8.45 -19.28
C GLY A 127 11.83 7.48 -19.17
N TYR A 128 11.07 7.30 -20.24
CA TYR A 128 9.98 6.33 -20.26
C TYR A 128 10.47 4.88 -20.08
N ALA A 129 11.61 4.49 -20.66
CA ALA A 129 12.21 3.17 -20.44
C ALA A 129 12.53 2.92 -18.96
N PHE A 130 13.09 3.90 -18.25
CA PHE A 130 13.28 3.82 -16.80
C PHE A 130 11.95 3.75 -16.04
N GLY A 131 10.90 4.43 -16.53
CA GLY A 131 9.54 4.31 -16.00
C GLY A 131 9.02 2.87 -15.96
N TYR A 132 9.33 2.03 -16.96
CA TYR A 132 8.93 0.62 -16.92
C TYR A 132 9.59 -0.15 -15.77
N LEU A 133 10.86 0.14 -15.48
CA LEU A 133 11.56 -0.48 -14.35
C LEU A 133 10.92 -0.09 -13.02
N VAL A 134 10.59 1.19 -12.86
CA VAL A 134 9.87 1.70 -11.67
C VAL A 134 8.51 1.02 -11.51
N ALA A 135 7.76 0.86 -12.61
CA ALA A 135 6.46 0.20 -12.57
C ALA A 135 6.57 -1.27 -12.12
N ILE A 136 7.53 -2.03 -12.64
CA ILE A 136 7.75 -3.44 -12.27
C ILE A 136 8.14 -3.57 -10.80
N LEU A 137 9.08 -2.74 -10.33
CA LEU A 137 9.53 -2.75 -8.93
C LEU A 137 8.40 -2.32 -7.97
N SER A 138 7.55 -1.38 -8.38
CA SER A 138 6.40 -0.94 -7.60
C SER A 138 5.29 -1.99 -7.55
N TYR A 139 5.06 -2.72 -8.66
CA TYR A 139 4.16 -3.88 -8.68
C TYR A 139 4.66 -4.99 -7.76
N TRP A 140 5.96 -5.29 -7.79
CA TRP A 140 6.57 -6.25 -6.88
C TRP A 140 6.35 -5.86 -5.41
N ALA A 141 6.61 -4.59 -5.07
CA ALA A 141 6.41 -4.08 -3.72
C ALA A 141 4.94 -4.12 -3.27
N GLY A 142 4.00 -3.78 -4.18
CA GLY A 142 2.56 -3.83 -3.94
C GLY A 142 2.08 -5.26 -3.67
N CYS A 143 2.46 -6.21 -4.53
CA CYS A 143 2.11 -7.62 -4.37
C CYS A 143 2.73 -8.24 -3.11
N ALA A 144 3.99 -7.94 -2.82
CA ALA A 144 4.65 -8.40 -1.60
C ALA A 144 4.00 -7.82 -0.33
N GLY A 145 3.45 -6.61 -0.40
CA GLY A 145 2.63 -6.03 0.67
C GLY A 145 1.27 -6.68 0.84
N LEU A 146 0.68 -7.25 -0.23
CA LEU A 146 -0.60 -7.95 -0.20
C LEU A 146 -0.48 -9.36 0.38
N TYR A 147 0.62 -10.05 0.08
CA TYR A 147 0.88 -11.43 0.53
C TYR A 147 1.52 -11.51 1.92
N ALA A 148 1.73 -10.38 2.59
CA ALA A 148 2.32 -10.35 3.92
C ALA A 148 1.33 -10.85 4.99
N GLY A 149 1.79 -11.76 5.86
CA GLY A 149 1.08 -12.15 7.08
C GLY A 149 0.20 -13.39 6.93
N GLY A 150 0.64 -14.36 6.11
CA GLY A 150 0.01 -15.68 5.99
C GLY A 150 -1.34 -15.71 5.26
N THR A 151 -1.68 -14.68 4.47
CA THR A 151 -2.94 -14.64 3.70
C THR A 151 -2.90 -15.50 2.43
N THR A 152 -1.70 -15.85 1.93
CA THR A 152 -1.46 -16.71 0.77
C THR A 152 -0.45 -17.83 1.09
N PRO A 153 -0.48 -18.97 0.37
CA PRO A 153 0.46 -20.08 0.57
C PRO A 153 1.93 -19.76 0.28
N PHE A 154 2.20 -18.61 -0.33
CA PHE A 154 3.51 -18.14 -0.74
C PHE A 154 3.67 -16.66 -0.35
N GLU A 155 4.77 -16.32 0.30
CA GLU A 155 5.13 -14.93 0.65
C GLU A 155 6.31 -14.48 -0.22
N VAL A 156 6.19 -13.31 -0.84
CA VAL A 156 7.25 -12.75 -1.70
C VAL A 156 8.26 -11.99 -0.83
N PRO A 157 9.57 -12.19 -1.01
CA PRO A 157 10.57 -11.53 -0.19
C PRO A 157 10.56 -10.00 -0.40
N THR A 158 10.42 -9.25 0.69
CA THR A 158 10.43 -7.78 0.73
C THR A 158 11.78 -7.18 1.11
N PHE A 159 12.77 -8.02 1.44
CA PHE A 159 14.15 -7.66 1.82
C PHE A 159 14.20 -6.46 2.80
N PRO A 160 13.83 -6.65 4.07
CA PRO A 160 13.88 -5.59 5.07
C PRO A 160 15.33 -5.14 5.34
N MET A 161 15.53 -3.83 5.55
CA MET A 161 16.86 -3.24 5.77
C MET A 161 17.33 -3.36 7.24
N TYR A 162 16.40 -3.57 8.18
CA TYR A 162 16.72 -3.74 9.58
C TYR A 162 16.71 -5.23 9.93
N LYS A 163 17.61 -5.65 10.83
CA LYS A 163 17.51 -6.95 11.51
C LYS A 163 16.65 -6.74 12.76
N GLU A 164 15.64 -7.59 12.96
CA GLU A 164 14.99 -7.73 14.26
C GLU A 164 16.10 -8.10 15.27
N ALA A 165 16.22 -7.34 16.36
CA ALA A 165 17.14 -7.62 17.46
C ALA A 165 16.50 -8.59 18.46
#